data_AF-X1S8X3-F1
#
_entry.id   AF-X1S8X3-F1
#
_cell.length_a   1.000
_cell.length_b   1.000
_cell.length_c   1.000
_cell.angle_alpha   90.00
_cell.angle_beta   90.00
_cell.angle_gamma   90.00
#
_symmetry.space_group_name_H-M   'P 1'
#
loop_
_entity.id
_entity.type
_entity.pdbx_description
1 polymer ?
#
loop_
_entity_poly.entity_id
_entity_poly.type
_entity_poly.pdbx_seq_one_letter_code
_entity_poly.pdbx_strand_id
1 'polypeptide(L)' 'MPKYLCPKCRGGFCGWVMRYKYKGICPVCGSELQEVYSNNQTKNKKFRRGLIIKVLKTRKNLRSGNL' A
#
# COMPACT_ATOMS: atom_id res chain seq x y z
N MET A 1 1.68 -6.49 7.71
CA MET A 1 1.06 -6.43 9.05
C MET A 1 0.00 -5.35 9.03
N PRO A 2 -1.25 -5.63 9.45
CA PRO A 2 -2.31 -4.62 9.45
C PRO A 2 -1.97 -3.49 10.41
N LYS A 3 -2.33 -2.27 10.02
CA LYS A 3 -2.14 -1.03 10.77
C LYS A 3 -3.49 -0.40 11.00
N TYR A 4 -3.68 0.18 12.17
CA TYR A 4 -4.94 0.76 12.62
C TYR A 4 -4.66 2.14 13.21
N LEU A 5 -5.57 3.09 13.00
CA LEU A 5 -5.43 4.45 13.48
C LEU A 5 -6.70 4.86 14.23
N CYS A 6 -6.53 5.41 15.43
CA CYS A 6 -7.65 5.95 16.18
C CYS A 6 -7.83 7.44 15.86
N PRO A 7 -8.99 7.89 15.35
CA PRO A 7 -9.20 9.29 15.02
C PRO A 7 -9.26 10.20 16.25
N LYS A 8 -9.75 9.70 17.40
CA LYS A 8 -9.82 10.49 18.64
C LYS A 8 -8.46 10.60 19.34
N CYS A 9 -7.84 9.44 19.56
CA CYS A 9 -6.59 9.35 20.31
C CYS A 9 -5.36 9.72 19.44
N ARG A 10 -5.50 9.80 18.11
CA ARG A 10 -4.41 9.92 17.12
C ARG A 10 -3.29 8.87 17.29
N GLY A 11 -3.58 7.79 18.01
CA GLY A 11 -2.67 6.68 18.27
C GLY A 11 -2.67 5.68 17.11
N GLY A 12 -1.47 5.21 16.76
CA GLY A 12 -1.26 4.15 15.77
C GLY A 12 -1.11 2.79 16.45
N PHE A 13 -1.89 1.82 16.01
CA PHE A 13 -1.85 0.44 16.50
C PHE A 13 -1.49 -0.49 15.36
N CYS A 14 -0.68 -1.52 15.63
CA CYS A 14 -0.23 -2.46 14.61
C CYS A 14 -0.48 -3.90 15.07
N GLY A 15 -0.72 -4.78 14.10
CA GLY A 15 -0.82 -6.22 14.34
C GLY A 15 -2.26 -6.74 14.43
N TRP A 16 -2.37 -8.06 14.32
CA TRP A 16 -3.63 -8.79 14.29
C TRP A 16 -4.40 -8.74 15.61
N VAL A 17 -3.72 -8.39 16.72
CA VAL A 17 -4.36 -8.25 18.03
C VAL A 17 -5.49 -7.22 18.00
N MET A 18 -5.32 -6.15 17.22
CA MET A 18 -6.36 -5.13 17.06
C MET A 18 -7.60 -5.67 16.34
N ARG A 19 -7.40 -6.62 15.41
CA ARG A 19 -8.49 -7.26 14.67
C ARG A 19 -9.20 -8.34 15.46
N TYR A 20 -8.46 -9.21 16.15
CA TYR A 20 -9.05 -10.38 16.81
C TYR A 20 -9.41 -10.15 18.28
N LYS A 21 -8.52 -9.53 19.06
CA LYS A 21 -8.74 -9.29 20.48
C LYS A 21 -9.60 -8.04 20.70
N TYR A 22 -9.22 -6.95 20.06
CA TYR A 22 -9.91 -5.67 20.23
C TYR A 22 -11.01 -5.41 19.19
N LYS A 23 -11.21 -6.32 18.22
CA LYS A 23 -12.28 -6.25 17.21
C LYS A 23 -12.39 -4.89 16.50
N GLY A 24 -11.26 -4.22 16.27
CA GLY A 24 -11.22 -2.90 15.65
C GLY A 24 -11.59 -1.74 16.60
N ILE A 25 -11.59 -1.94 17.91
CA ILE A 25 -11.86 -0.91 18.91
C ILE A 25 -10.56 -0.42 19.54
N CYS A 26 -10.44 0.90 19.75
CA CYS A 26 -9.31 1.51 20.42
C CYS A 26 -9.28 1.11 21.90
N PRO A 27 -8.20 0.48 22.40
CA PRO A 27 -8.12 0.05 23.80
C PRO A 27 -8.01 1.21 24.80
N VAL A 28 -7.73 2.43 24.33
CA VAL A 28 -7.54 3.62 25.18
C VAL A 28 -8.83 4.41 25.34
N CYS A 29 -9.49 4.72 24.22
CA CYS A 29 -10.67 5.59 24.20
C CYS A 29 -11.97 4.90 23.74
N GLY A 30 -11.96 3.58 23.54
CA GLY A 30 -13.14 2.78 23.18
C GLY A 30 -13.76 3.10 21.82
N SER A 31 -13.12 3.97 21.02
CA SER A 31 -13.63 4.40 19.71
C SER A 31 -13.15 3.47 18.60
N GLU A 32 -13.90 3.38 17.52
CA GLU A 32 -13.56 2.53 16.39
C GLU A 32 -12.24 2.95 15.71
N LEU A 33 -11.44 1.95 15.34
CA LEU A 33 -10.15 2.09 14.68
C LEU A 33 -10.32 1.98 13.16
N GLN A 34 -9.62 2.82 12.42
CA GLN A 34 -9.58 2.75 10.96
C GLN A 34 -8.38 1.92 10.50
N GLU A 35 -8.63 0.88 9.68
CA GLU A 35 -7.54 0.09 9.09
C GLU A 35 -6.83 0.88 7.99
N VAL A 36 -5.52 1.04 8.15
CA VAL A 36 -4.65 1.71 7.19
C VAL A 36 -4.00 0.66 6.31
N TYR A 37 -4.55 0.48 5.11
CA TYR A 37 -3.91 -0.33 4.08
C TYR A 37 -2.65 0.37 3.56
N SER A 38 -1.49 -0.21 3.82
CA SER A 38 -0.24 0.23 3.19
C SER A 38 -0.34 -0.07 1.69
N ASN A 39 -0.65 0.96 0.90
CA ASN A 39 -0.88 0.90 -0.55
C ASN A 39 0.42 0.65 -1.36
N ASN A 40 1.37 -0.12 -0.80
CA ASN A 40 2.68 -0.41 -1.37
C ASN A 40 2.58 -1.30 -2.63
N GLN A 41 1.47 -2.00 -2.84
CA GLN A 41 1.24 -2.73 -4.09
C GLN A 41 1.05 -1.80 -5.31
N THR A 42 0.49 -0.61 -5.10
CA THR A 42 0.19 0.33 -6.19
C THR A 42 1.45 1.01 -6.72
N LYS A 43 2.44 1.29 -5.86
CA LYS A 43 3.76 1.81 -6.27
C LYS A 43 4.52 0.80 -7.14
N ASN A 44 4.53 -0.48 -6.76
CA ASN A 44 5.19 -1.54 -7.53
C ASN A 44 4.52 -1.81 -8.89
N LYS A 45 3.18 -1.73 -8.99
CA LYS A 45 2.46 -1.83 -10.27
C LYS A 45 2.80 -0.68 -11.22
N LYS A 46 2.91 0.55 -10.71
CA LYS A 46 3.24 1.74 -11.53
C LYS A 46 4.67 1.65 -12.07
N PHE A 47 5.62 1.19 -11.23
CA PHE A 47 7.02 1.01 -11.64
C PHE A 47 7.18 -0.10 -12.70
N ARG A 48 6.52 -1.25 -12.53
CA ARG A 48 6.52 -2.33 -13.53
C ARG A 48 5.95 -1.89 -14.88
N ARG A 49 4.85 -1.13 -14.90
CA ARG A 49 4.28 -0.62 -16.16
C ARG A 49 5.25 0.33 -16.89
N GLY A 50 5.93 1.22 -16.17
CA GLY A 50 6.94 2.12 -16.75
C GLY A 50 8.12 1.37 -17.39
N LEU A 51 8.62 0.33 -16.71
CA LEU A 51 9.69 -0.53 -17.25
C LEU A 51 9.26 -1.28 -18.51
N ILE A 52 8.06 -1.89 -18.52
CA ILE A 52 7.55 -2.61 -19.70
C ILE A 52 7.40 -1.67 -20.90
N ILE A 53 6.84 -0.46 -20.70
CA ILE A 53 6.70 0.54 -21.76
C ILE A 53 8.07 0.94 -22.31
N LYS A 54 9.06 1.17 -21.44
CA LYS A 54 10.43 1.54 -21.84
C LYS A 54 11.09 0.44 -22.66
N VAL A 55 11.00 -0.81 -22.22
CA VAL A 55 11.56 -1.98 -22.93
C VAL A 55 10.88 -2.18 -24.29
N LEU A 56 9.55 -2.06 -24.38
CA LEU A 56 8.81 -2.17 -25.63
C LEU A 56 9.21 -1.05 -26.63
N LYS A 57 9.40 0.18 -26.13
CA LYS A 57 9.85 1.31 -26.96
C LYS A 57 11.27 1.10 -27.48
N THR A 58 12.20 0.65 -26.63
CA THR A 58 13.58 0.32 -27.03
C THR A 58 13.61 -0.80 -28.08
N ARG A 59 12.82 -1.88 -27.92
CA ARG A 59 12.74 -2.95 -28.91
C ARG A 59 12.19 -2.48 -30.26
N LYS A 60 11.20 -1.57 -30.28
CA LYS A 60 10.70 -0.99 -31.52
C LYS A 60 11.77 -0.16 -32.25
N ASN A 61 12.52 0.66 -31.51
CA ASN A 61 13.59 1.48 -32.09
C ASN A 61 14.73 0.63 -32.68
N LEU A 62 15.15 -0.43 -31.99
CA LEU A 62 16.18 -1.37 -32.48
C LEU A 62 15.72 -2.14 -33.73
N ARG A 63 14.42 -2.45 -33.84
CA ARG A 63 13.86 -3.19 -34.98
C ARG A 63 13.63 -2.33 -36.21
N SER A 64 13.54 -1.01 -36.04
CA SER A 64 13.30 -0.06 -37.13
C SER A 64 14.57 0.52 -37.75
N GLY A 65 15.78 0.12 -37.32
CA GLY A 65 17.02 0.43 -38.04
C GLY A 65 17.30 1.94 -38.24
N ASN A 66 16.83 2.80 -37.34
CA ASN A 66 17.24 4.20 -37.31
C ASN A 66 18.35 4.33 -36.26
N LEU A 67 19.59 4.15 -36.71
CA LEU A 67 20.79 4.66 -36.05
C LEU A 67 21.22 5.93 -36.78
#